data_AF-A0A5N6JZ98-F1
#
_entry.id   AF-A0A5N6JZ98-F1
#
_cell.length_a   1.000
_cell.length_b   1.000
_cell.length_c   1.000
_cell.angle_alpha   90.00
_cell.angle_beta   90.00
_cell.angle_gamma   90.00
#
_symmetry.space_group_name_H-M   'P 1'
#
loop_
_entity.id
_entity.type
_entity.pdbx_description
1 polymer ?
#
loop_
_entity_poly.entity_id
_entity_poly.type
_entity_poly.pdbx_seq_one_letter_code
_entity_poly.pdbx_strand_id
1 'polypeptide(L)'
;MEFIEYENKNQAGPSPKYFRSHAHAPQASGAKSSRSLNPKFKDIRIFSLPNFLPFKMSSEPTFQLFTSLRYDPLLLQSLQNTQSWPLSSPSPCPFYILPYHRDRLLHAAIRFNWSNAISAISGPSGFQNLLDTLTKAIDTNSVAPLRVRIVLNHEGKLSVESAPVPSVPLSNLFPGRLPPPESASVEKPKISPLTGGALELGNSDFLPSDPIKASPPWSIIPDPERTDPSPYTSFKTTSREMYTSARERAQIPTFSSPKEALLISSRNEEIMEGTLTTPFFYRDGKWVTPSENSGGQIGTTRRWGLKNGICEQATIPLSSLIENEECWVSNGVRGFTWGKIQLSP
;
A
#
# COMPACT_ATOMS: atom_id res chain seq x y z
N MET A 1 -45.99 57.24 6.11
CA MET A 1 -44.95 58.23 6.46
C MET A 1 -44.16 57.61 7.60
N GLU A 2 -42.89 57.25 7.51
CA GLU A 2 -41.83 57.50 6.54
C GLU A 2 -40.91 56.27 6.49
N PHE A 3 -40.31 56.09 5.31
CA PHE A 3 -39.25 55.15 4.97
C PHE A 3 -37.91 55.63 5.53
N ILE A 4 -37.04 54.72 5.96
CA ILE A 4 -35.59 54.82 5.70
C ILE A 4 -35.08 53.42 5.34
N GLU A 5 -34.68 53.28 4.08
CA GLU A 5 -33.88 52.19 3.52
C GLU A 5 -32.42 52.30 3.96
N TYR A 6 -31.74 51.16 4.12
CA TYR A 6 -30.31 51.07 3.79
C TYR A 6 -30.02 49.71 3.16
N GLU A 7 -29.54 49.77 1.91
CA GLU A 7 -29.14 48.66 1.07
C GLU A 7 -27.81 48.00 1.49
N ASN A 8 -27.81 46.66 1.36
CA ASN A 8 -26.78 45.74 0.86
C ASN A 8 -25.28 46.06 1.01
N LYS A 9 -24.54 45.06 1.53
CA LYS A 9 -23.41 44.44 0.81
C LYS A 9 -22.99 43.09 1.39
N ASN A 10 -23.05 42.08 0.52
CA ASN A 10 -22.36 40.80 0.61
C ASN A 10 -20.89 40.93 1.02
N GLN A 11 -20.42 40.08 1.95
CA GLN A 11 -19.01 39.67 1.99
C GLN A 11 -18.88 38.17 2.19
N ALA A 12 -18.44 37.53 1.10
CA ALA A 12 -17.93 36.18 1.05
C ALA A 12 -16.64 36.05 1.88
N GLY A 13 -16.53 34.96 2.65
CA GLY A 13 -15.31 34.57 3.34
C GLY A 13 -14.16 34.22 2.38
N PRO A 14 -12.90 34.34 2.81
CA PRO A 14 -11.77 34.34 1.91
C PRO A 14 -11.41 32.94 1.43
N SER A 15 -11.34 32.78 0.10
CA SER A 15 -10.70 31.66 -0.59
C SER A 15 -9.18 31.69 -0.36
N PRO A 16 -8.50 30.55 -0.08
CA PRO A 16 -7.04 30.53 0.01
C PRO A 16 -6.41 30.70 -1.38
N LYS A 17 -5.75 31.84 -1.60
CA LYS A 17 -5.00 32.16 -2.82
C LYS A 17 -3.67 31.40 -2.82
N TYR A 18 -3.49 30.51 -3.79
CA TYR A 18 -2.21 29.87 -4.09
C TYR A 18 -1.19 30.89 -4.63
N PHE A 19 0.06 30.72 -4.19
CA PHE A 19 1.22 31.56 -4.49
C PHE A 19 1.42 31.85 -5.99
N ARG A 20 1.45 33.13 -6.36
CA ARG A 20 2.15 33.65 -7.54
C ARG A 20 3.42 34.34 -7.05
N SER A 21 4.58 33.89 -7.48
CA SER A 21 5.80 34.70 -7.44
C SER A 21 6.20 35.07 -8.87
N HIS A 22 6.40 36.36 -9.09
CA HIS A 22 6.98 36.92 -10.29
C HIS A 22 8.48 36.64 -10.34
N ALA A 23 8.99 36.25 -11.50
CA ALA A 23 10.39 36.38 -11.84
C ALA A 23 10.52 36.85 -13.29
N HIS A 24 11.21 37.97 -13.46
CA HIS A 24 11.57 38.59 -14.73
C HIS A 24 12.54 37.70 -15.52
N ALA A 25 12.33 37.66 -16.85
CA ALA A 25 13.29 37.13 -17.82
C ALA A 25 14.50 38.06 -17.98
N PRO A 26 15.65 37.51 -18.41
CA PRO A 26 16.21 38.03 -19.65
C PRO A 26 16.75 36.95 -20.62
N GLN A 27 16.48 37.26 -21.90
CA GLN A 27 17.19 37.02 -23.17
C GLN A 27 18.20 35.87 -23.35
N ALA A 28 18.01 35.21 -24.50
CA ALA A 28 18.85 34.19 -25.10
C ALA A 28 20.09 34.77 -25.81
N SER A 29 21.20 34.06 -25.72
CA SER A 29 22.25 34.03 -26.76
C SER A 29 22.86 32.64 -26.82
N GLY A 30 23.11 32.14 -28.04
CA GLY A 30 23.47 30.75 -28.30
C GLY A 30 24.96 30.43 -28.20
N ALA A 31 25.26 29.17 -27.90
CA ALA A 31 26.49 28.49 -28.33
C ALA A 31 26.30 26.97 -28.26
N LYS A 32 26.62 26.28 -29.35
CA LYS A 32 26.74 24.82 -29.41
C LYS A 32 28.00 24.40 -28.63
N SER A 33 27.91 23.38 -27.78
CA SER A 33 29.07 22.59 -27.37
C SER A 33 28.67 21.20 -26.88
N SER A 34 29.30 20.20 -27.48
CA SER A 34 29.27 18.78 -27.15
C SER A 34 30.01 18.49 -25.85
N ARG A 35 29.45 17.67 -24.94
CA ARG A 35 30.09 16.50 -24.28
C ARG A 35 29.39 16.08 -22.98
N SER A 36 29.39 14.76 -22.79
CA SER A 36 29.55 14.03 -21.54
C SER A 36 28.36 13.99 -20.56
N LEU A 37 27.78 12.79 -20.46
CA LEU A 37 26.92 12.34 -19.36
C LEU A 37 27.59 12.59 -18.00
N ASN A 38 26.86 13.22 -17.08
CA ASN A 38 27.33 13.59 -15.75
C ASN A 38 27.00 12.46 -14.75
N PRO A 39 27.95 11.96 -13.94
CA PRO A 39 27.72 10.85 -13.02
C PRO A 39 27.31 11.36 -11.64
N LYS A 40 26.01 11.41 -11.34
CA LYS A 40 25.50 11.63 -9.97
C LYS A 40 24.26 10.79 -9.68
N PHE A 41 24.48 9.47 -9.58
CA PHE A 41 23.58 8.54 -8.89
C PHE A 41 24.43 7.66 -7.96
N LYS A 42 24.99 8.28 -6.93
CA LYS A 42 25.51 7.56 -5.76
C LYS A 42 24.78 8.20 -4.57
N ASP A 43 24.07 7.36 -3.82
CA ASP A 43 23.34 7.63 -2.56
C ASP A 43 21.85 7.23 -2.57
N ILE A 44 21.55 6.11 -3.23
CA ILE A 44 20.41 5.27 -2.83
C ILE A 44 21.02 4.03 -2.19
N ARG A 45 20.74 3.78 -0.91
CA ARG A 45 21.08 2.50 -0.27
C ARG A 45 20.24 1.42 -0.96
N ILE A 46 20.84 0.76 -1.94
CA ILE A 46 20.27 -0.39 -2.63
C ILE A 46 20.29 -1.53 -1.62
N PHE A 47 19.11 -1.92 -1.11
CA PHE A 47 18.96 -3.22 -0.50
C PHE A 47 19.27 -4.27 -1.57
N SER A 48 20.23 -5.15 -1.26
CA SER A 48 20.68 -6.23 -2.14
C SER A 48 19.51 -7.16 -2.50
N LEU A 49 18.94 -7.00 -3.69
CA LEU A 49 17.94 -7.91 -4.26
C LEU A 49 18.62 -9.12 -4.92
N PRO A 50 18.00 -10.31 -4.92
CA PRO A 50 18.57 -11.51 -5.53
C PRO A 50 18.85 -11.32 -7.04
N ASN A 51 20.03 -11.79 -7.47
CA ASN A 51 20.53 -11.71 -8.84
C ASN A 51 19.63 -12.51 -9.81
N PHE A 52 18.78 -11.81 -10.56
CA PHE A 52 18.13 -12.36 -11.74
C PHE A 52 18.82 -11.83 -13.00
N LEU A 53 19.07 -12.72 -13.97
CA LEU A 53 19.70 -12.41 -15.27
C LEU A 53 19.00 -11.24 -15.99
N PRO A 54 19.74 -10.44 -16.79
CA PRO A 54 19.17 -9.29 -17.50
C PRO A 54 18.14 -9.77 -18.55
N PHE A 55 16.87 -9.42 -18.30
CA PHE A 55 15.77 -9.63 -19.24
C PHE A 55 15.97 -8.70 -20.45
N LYS A 56 16.20 -9.28 -21.64
CA LYS A 56 16.39 -8.55 -22.90
C LYS A 56 15.02 -8.23 -23.50
N MET A 57 14.57 -6.98 -23.43
CA MET A 57 13.29 -6.55 -24.02
C MET A 57 13.45 -6.25 -25.51
N SER A 58 12.69 -6.95 -26.36
CA SER A 58 12.37 -6.54 -27.73
C SER A 58 10.91 -6.05 -27.78
N SER A 59 10.63 -5.02 -28.59
CA SER A 59 9.32 -4.36 -28.81
C SER A 59 8.67 -3.74 -27.56
N GLU A 60 7.70 -2.84 -27.77
CA GLU A 60 6.98 -2.14 -26.70
C GLU A 60 6.45 -3.12 -25.64
N PRO A 61 6.50 -2.76 -24.33
CA PRO A 61 6.07 -3.68 -23.28
C PRO A 61 4.56 -3.93 -23.39
N THR A 62 4.16 -5.20 -23.40
CA THR A 62 2.75 -5.62 -23.46
C THR A 62 2.00 -5.44 -22.13
N PHE A 63 2.67 -4.92 -21.11
CA PHE A 63 2.13 -4.72 -19.77
C PHE A 63 2.40 -3.30 -19.27
N GLN A 64 1.67 -2.90 -18.24
CA GLN A 64 1.81 -1.63 -17.56
C GLN A 64 2.08 -1.85 -16.07
N LEU A 65 2.61 -0.84 -15.40
CA LEU A 65 2.74 -0.83 -13.95
C LEU A 65 1.47 -0.24 -13.35
N PHE A 66 1.04 -0.76 -12.20
CA PHE A 66 -0.11 -0.16 -11.54
C PHE A 66 -0.04 -0.22 -10.02
N THR A 67 -0.84 0.63 -9.40
CA THR A 67 -0.98 0.73 -7.96
C THR A 67 -2.44 1.01 -7.63
N SER A 68 -2.98 0.35 -6.60
CA SER A 68 -4.33 0.63 -6.12
C SER A 68 -4.25 1.13 -4.68
N LEU A 69 -4.89 2.27 -4.41
CA LEU A 69 -4.92 2.92 -3.10
C LEU A 69 -6.35 3.30 -2.69
N ARG A 70 -6.52 3.73 -1.44
CA ARG A 70 -7.77 4.30 -0.90
C ARG A 70 -7.72 5.83 -0.96
N TYR A 71 -8.74 6.43 -1.55
CA TYR A 71 -9.14 7.80 -1.25
C TYR A 71 -10.21 7.76 -0.15
N ASP A 72 -10.05 8.57 0.90
CA ASP A 72 -11.00 8.70 1.99
C ASP A 72 -10.76 10.00 2.79
N PRO A 73 -11.76 10.88 2.95
CA PRO A 73 -11.64 12.08 3.78
C PRO A 73 -11.26 11.84 5.24
N LEU A 74 -11.57 10.65 5.78
CA LEU A 74 -11.16 10.23 7.13
C LEU A 74 -9.64 10.33 7.33
N LEU A 75 -8.86 10.15 6.26
CA LEU A 75 -7.40 10.19 6.29
C LEU A 75 -6.82 11.58 6.56
N LEU A 76 -7.62 12.64 6.37
CA LEU A 76 -7.24 14.01 6.73
C LEU A 76 -7.03 14.17 8.25
N GLN A 77 -7.63 13.29 9.04
CA GLN A 77 -7.52 13.29 10.51
C GLN A 77 -6.36 12.41 11.01
N SER A 78 -5.70 11.66 10.12
CA SER A 78 -4.64 10.73 10.50
C SER A 78 -3.26 11.39 10.50
N LEU A 79 -2.66 11.47 11.69
CA LEU A 79 -1.26 11.89 11.84
C LEU A 79 -0.31 10.92 11.15
N GLN A 80 -0.55 9.61 11.27
CA GLN A 80 0.28 8.57 10.64
C GLN A 80 0.27 8.69 9.11
N ASN A 81 -0.88 9.02 8.51
CA ASN A 81 -0.96 9.26 7.08
C ASN A 81 -0.15 10.49 6.68
N THR A 82 -0.31 11.60 7.41
CA THR A 82 0.38 12.88 7.15
C THR A 82 1.89 12.73 7.30
N GLN A 83 2.35 12.09 8.37
CA GLN A 83 3.78 11.87 8.64
C GLN A 83 4.46 10.92 7.64
N SER A 84 3.70 10.15 6.85
CA SER A 84 4.29 9.29 5.83
C SER A 84 4.85 10.06 4.63
N TRP A 85 4.49 11.34 4.47
CA TRP A 85 4.80 12.16 3.30
C TRP A 85 6.24 12.71 3.31
N PRO A 86 6.97 12.62 2.18
CA PRO A 86 8.37 13.04 2.08
C PRO A 86 8.50 14.57 1.91
N LEU A 87 7.72 15.35 2.65
CA LEU A 87 7.70 16.81 2.58
C LEU A 87 8.20 17.40 3.90
N SER A 88 8.94 18.51 3.83
CA SER A 88 9.46 19.20 5.03
C SER A 88 8.35 19.76 5.93
N SER A 89 7.16 20.01 5.36
CA SER A 89 5.94 20.35 6.08
C SER A 89 4.79 19.59 5.43
N PRO A 90 4.51 18.34 5.87
CA PRO A 90 3.50 17.51 5.26
C PRO A 90 2.11 18.05 5.60
N SER A 91 1.29 18.24 4.57
CA SER A 91 -0.11 18.64 4.73
C SER A 91 -1.00 17.40 4.80
N PRO A 92 -2.11 17.42 5.55
CA PRO A 92 -3.09 16.33 5.54
C PRO A 92 -3.57 16.03 4.12
N CYS A 93 -3.74 14.74 3.82
CA CYS A 93 -4.19 14.30 2.51
C CYS A 93 -5.24 13.17 2.63
N PRO A 94 -6.16 13.07 1.66
CA PRO A 94 -7.18 12.03 1.67
C PRO A 94 -6.70 10.74 1.00
N PHE A 95 -5.41 10.59 0.66
CA PHE A 95 -4.86 9.42 -0.01
C PHE A 95 -4.04 8.57 0.95
N TYR A 96 -4.40 7.29 1.05
CA TYR A 96 -3.76 6.36 1.99
C TYR A 96 -2.31 6.07 1.57
N ILE A 97 -1.35 6.45 2.42
CA ILE A 97 0.09 6.18 2.29
C ILE A 97 0.67 6.43 0.87
N LEU A 98 0.21 7.49 0.19
CA LEU A 98 0.56 7.82 -1.19
C LEU A 98 2.07 7.71 -1.53
N PRO A 99 3.02 8.11 -0.67
CA PRO A 99 4.45 7.95 -0.92
C PRO A 99 4.88 6.49 -1.15
N TYR A 100 4.31 5.54 -0.40
CA TYR A 100 4.59 4.12 -0.58
C TYR A 100 4.10 3.62 -1.95
N HIS A 101 2.97 4.15 -2.42
CA HIS A 101 2.42 3.86 -3.74
C HIS A 101 3.27 4.44 -4.86
N ARG A 102 3.78 5.68 -4.69
CA ARG A 102 4.77 6.28 -5.60
C ARG A 102 6.01 5.41 -5.69
N ASP A 103 6.61 5.07 -4.55
CA ASP A 103 7.85 4.32 -4.49
C ASP A 103 7.72 2.93 -5.14
N ARG A 104 6.55 2.29 -4.94
CA ARG A 104 6.23 1.01 -5.62
C ARG A 104 6.31 1.15 -7.14
N LEU A 105 5.69 2.19 -7.71
CA LEU A 105 5.75 2.45 -9.15
C LEU A 105 7.18 2.74 -9.61
N LEU A 106 7.90 3.59 -8.85
CA LEU A 106 9.28 3.97 -9.17
C LEU A 106 10.23 2.77 -9.16
N HIS A 107 10.16 1.93 -8.13
CA HIS A 107 11.01 0.73 -8.02
C HIS A 107 10.75 -0.24 -9.18
N ALA A 108 9.48 -0.44 -9.56
CA ALA A 108 9.14 -1.25 -10.70
C ALA A 108 9.65 -0.65 -12.02
N ALA A 109 9.47 0.66 -12.23
CA ALA A 109 9.96 1.35 -13.42
C ALA A 109 11.48 1.26 -13.56
N ILE A 110 12.23 1.39 -12.44
CA ILE A 110 13.68 1.16 -12.39
C ILE A 110 14.00 -0.28 -12.77
N ARG A 111 13.31 -1.27 -12.19
CA ARG A 111 13.59 -2.69 -12.45
C ARG A 111 13.39 -3.08 -13.92
N PHE A 112 12.40 -2.49 -14.60
CA PHE A 112 12.10 -2.74 -16.01
C PHE A 112 12.80 -1.76 -16.96
N ASN A 113 13.67 -0.86 -16.46
CA ASN A 113 14.42 0.13 -17.23
C ASN A 113 13.53 1.11 -18.04
N TRP A 114 12.39 1.53 -17.49
CA TRP A 114 11.46 2.46 -18.15
C TRP A 114 11.84 3.93 -17.89
N SER A 115 12.82 4.44 -18.63
CA SER A 115 13.42 5.78 -18.40
C SER A 115 12.40 6.93 -18.35
N ASN A 116 11.39 6.91 -19.22
CA ASN A 116 10.35 7.95 -19.24
C ASN A 116 9.43 7.84 -18.02
N ALA A 117 9.04 6.61 -17.65
CA ALA A 117 8.25 6.35 -16.45
C ALA A 117 9.00 6.74 -15.16
N ILE A 118 10.30 6.46 -15.08
CA ILE A 118 11.17 6.88 -13.97
C ILE A 118 11.16 8.41 -13.87
N SER A 119 11.37 9.12 -14.98
CA SER A 119 11.38 10.59 -15.01
C SER A 119 10.03 11.19 -14.59
N ALA A 120 8.92 10.56 -14.95
CA ALA A 120 7.57 11.03 -14.63
C ALA A 120 7.19 10.94 -13.15
N ILE A 121 7.84 10.04 -12.39
CA ILE A 121 7.43 9.69 -11.01
C ILE A 121 8.54 9.89 -9.96
N SER A 122 9.78 10.14 -10.39
CA SER A 122 10.94 10.33 -9.50
C SER A 122 10.98 11.73 -8.86
N GLY A 123 11.59 11.80 -7.67
CA GLY A 123 11.81 13.05 -6.94
C GLY A 123 10.53 13.75 -6.47
N PRO A 124 10.64 14.99 -5.97
CA PRO A 124 9.50 15.82 -5.56
C PRO A 124 8.56 16.18 -6.71
N SER A 125 9.11 16.46 -7.90
CA SER A 125 8.32 16.80 -9.10
C SER A 125 7.45 15.64 -9.55
N GLY A 126 7.97 14.41 -9.57
CA GLY A 126 7.20 13.23 -9.92
C GLY A 126 6.13 12.89 -8.88
N PHE A 127 6.39 13.15 -7.60
CA PHE A 127 5.36 13.04 -6.56
C PHE A 127 4.24 14.07 -6.75
N GLN A 128 4.58 15.33 -7.07
CA GLN A 128 3.59 16.36 -7.38
C GLN A 128 2.77 16.01 -8.63
N ASN A 129 3.42 15.50 -9.68
CA ASN A 129 2.75 15.03 -10.90
C ASN A 129 1.70 13.95 -10.60
N LEU A 130 2.05 12.98 -9.73
CA LEU A 130 1.13 11.95 -9.26
C LEU A 130 -0.07 12.57 -8.51
N LEU A 131 0.21 13.49 -7.59
CA LEU A 131 -0.82 14.14 -6.77
C LEU A 131 -1.77 15.01 -7.61
N ASP A 132 -1.24 15.76 -8.56
CA ASP A 132 -2.02 16.58 -9.49
C ASP A 132 -2.90 15.70 -10.38
N THR A 133 -2.35 14.58 -10.86
CA THR A 133 -3.09 13.62 -11.69
C THR A 133 -4.26 13.03 -10.90
N LEU A 134 -4.03 12.67 -9.64
CA LEU A 134 -5.08 12.15 -8.75
C LEU A 134 -6.17 13.20 -8.48
N THR A 135 -5.77 14.39 -8.03
CA THR A 135 -6.70 15.47 -7.67
C THR A 135 -7.53 15.94 -8.88
N LYS A 136 -7.01 15.83 -10.10
CA LYS A 136 -7.78 16.12 -11.33
C LYS A 136 -8.74 15.00 -11.72
N ALA A 137 -8.42 13.75 -11.38
CA ALA A 137 -9.17 12.57 -11.83
C ALA A 137 -10.32 12.18 -10.89
N ILE A 138 -10.26 12.54 -9.61
CA ILE A 138 -11.29 12.21 -8.62
C ILE A 138 -11.87 13.48 -7.97
N ASP A 139 -13.14 13.41 -7.58
CA ASP A 139 -13.76 14.46 -6.77
C ASP A 139 -13.30 14.37 -5.31
N THR A 140 -12.34 15.22 -4.95
CA THR A 140 -11.80 15.30 -3.59
C THR A 140 -12.74 15.96 -2.58
N ASN A 141 -13.92 16.42 -3.00
CA ASN A 141 -14.96 16.91 -2.08
C ASN A 141 -15.96 15.81 -1.69
N SER A 142 -15.92 14.66 -2.36
CA SER A 142 -16.78 13.54 -2.04
C SER A 142 -16.47 13.00 -0.64
N VAL A 143 -17.53 12.78 0.14
CA VAL A 143 -17.46 12.15 1.47
C VAL A 143 -17.31 10.63 1.42
N ALA A 144 -17.54 10.02 0.25
CA ALA A 144 -17.53 8.58 0.08
C ALA A 144 -16.11 8.06 -0.26
N PRO A 145 -15.66 6.96 0.37
CA PRO A 145 -14.36 6.39 0.07
C PRO A 145 -14.32 5.70 -1.29
N LEU A 146 -13.19 5.83 -1.98
CA LEU A 146 -12.97 5.27 -3.31
C LEU A 146 -11.71 4.39 -3.32
N ARG A 147 -11.76 3.27 -4.04
CA ARG A 147 -10.56 2.61 -4.55
C ARG A 147 -10.11 3.38 -5.78
N VAL A 148 -8.87 3.86 -5.74
CA VAL A 148 -8.24 4.56 -6.86
C VAL A 148 -7.13 3.68 -7.41
N ARG A 149 -7.28 3.25 -8.67
CA ARG A 149 -6.28 2.50 -9.43
C ARG A 149 -5.55 3.47 -10.34
N ILE A 150 -4.23 3.53 -10.19
CA ILE A 150 -3.33 4.36 -10.98
C ILE A 150 -2.49 3.43 -11.83
N VAL A 151 -2.44 3.69 -13.14
CA VAL A 151 -1.65 2.93 -14.10
C VAL A 151 -0.58 3.84 -14.68
N LEU A 152 0.65 3.33 -14.75
CA LEU A 152 1.82 3.98 -15.32
C LEU A 152 2.32 3.12 -16.49
N ASN A 153 2.28 3.68 -17.70
CA ASN A 153 2.84 3.02 -18.88
C ASN A 153 4.35 3.30 -19.03
N HIS A 154 4.98 2.67 -20.00
CA HIS A 154 6.43 2.76 -20.21
C HIS A 154 6.92 4.13 -20.71
N GLU A 155 6.01 4.91 -21.30
CA GLU A 155 6.21 6.29 -21.75
C GLU A 155 6.04 7.32 -20.63
N GLY A 156 5.65 6.89 -19.43
CA GLY A 156 5.49 7.77 -18.27
C GLY A 156 4.16 8.50 -18.19
N LYS A 157 3.15 8.09 -18.96
CA LYS A 157 1.77 8.55 -18.83
C LYS A 157 1.08 7.85 -17.67
N LEU A 158 0.42 8.64 -16.84
CA LEU A 158 -0.44 8.18 -15.76
C LEU A 158 -1.90 8.18 -16.22
N SER A 159 -2.64 7.12 -15.91
CA SER A 159 -4.10 7.08 -15.98
C SER A 159 -4.69 6.64 -14.65
N VAL A 160 -5.92 7.06 -14.38
CA VAL A 160 -6.60 6.85 -13.10
C VAL A 160 -8.00 6.30 -13.36
N GLU A 161 -8.34 5.25 -12.63
CA GLU A 161 -9.67 4.67 -12.55
C GLU A 161 -10.11 4.66 -11.09
N SER A 162 -11.37 4.97 -10.81
CA SER A 162 -11.92 4.93 -9.45
C SER A 162 -13.19 4.11 -9.38
N ALA A 163 -13.39 3.44 -8.24
CA ALA A 163 -14.63 2.73 -7.93
C ALA A 163 -14.97 2.90 -6.44
N PRO A 164 -16.26 2.93 -6.05
CA PRO A 164 -16.67 2.96 -4.65
C PRO A 164 -16.12 1.75 -3.87
N VAL A 165 -15.83 1.96 -2.59
CA VAL A 165 -15.48 0.89 -1.65
C VAL A 165 -16.20 1.06 -0.32
N PRO A 166 -16.32 -0.01 0.49
CA PRO A 166 -16.83 0.11 1.85
C PRO A 166 -15.96 1.01 2.74
N SER A 167 -16.61 1.63 3.72
CA SER A 167 -15.94 2.31 4.84
C SER A 167 -15.07 1.34 5.63
N VAL A 168 -13.92 1.83 6.09
CA VAL A 168 -12.96 1.09 6.92
C VAL A 168 -12.50 2.04 8.02
N PRO A 169 -12.47 1.62 9.30
CA PRO A 169 -12.04 2.47 10.40
C PRO A 169 -10.55 2.78 10.31
N LEU A 170 -10.12 3.91 10.91
CA LEU A 170 -8.71 4.27 10.97
C LEU A 170 -7.84 3.21 11.63
N SER A 171 -8.35 2.47 12.62
CA SER A 171 -7.59 1.40 13.28
C SER A 171 -7.27 0.22 12.37
N ASN A 172 -8.08 -0.05 11.33
CA ASN A 172 -7.74 -1.05 10.31
C ASN A 172 -6.72 -0.51 9.29
N LEU A 173 -6.66 0.81 9.07
CA LEU A 173 -5.69 1.43 8.16
C LEU A 173 -4.33 1.67 8.83
N PHE A 174 -4.34 2.06 10.11
CA PHE A 174 -3.17 2.40 10.91
C PHE A 174 -3.28 1.78 12.31
N PRO A 175 -3.26 0.44 12.41
CA PRO A 175 -3.32 -0.23 13.71
C PRO A 175 -2.08 0.10 14.55
N GLY A 176 -2.26 0.20 15.87
CA GLY A 176 -1.13 0.29 16.81
C GLY A 176 -0.39 -1.04 16.96
N ARG A 177 -1.13 -2.14 16.84
CA ARG A 177 -0.66 -3.53 16.77
C ARG A 177 -1.72 -4.38 16.09
N LEU A 178 -1.37 -5.61 15.71
CA LEU A 178 -2.38 -6.64 15.43
C LEU A 178 -2.59 -7.46 16.72
N PRO A 179 -3.83 -7.62 17.21
CA PRO A 179 -4.08 -8.40 18.42
C PRO A 179 -3.67 -9.86 18.18
N PRO A 180 -3.08 -10.55 19.18
CA PRO A 180 -2.73 -11.96 19.05
C PRO A 180 -3.98 -12.82 18.78
N PRO A 181 -3.82 -14.01 18.19
CA PRO A 181 -4.94 -14.92 18.00
C PRO A 181 -5.45 -15.44 19.35
N GLU A 182 -6.73 -15.81 19.42
CA GLU A 182 -7.36 -16.31 20.66
C GLU A 182 -6.69 -17.59 21.17
N SER A 183 -6.10 -18.39 20.26
CA SER A 183 -5.37 -19.62 20.57
C SER A 183 -3.96 -19.38 21.15
N ALA A 184 -3.40 -18.17 21.05
CA ALA A 184 -2.10 -17.87 21.63
C ALA A 184 -2.24 -17.79 23.15
N SER A 185 -2.03 -18.90 23.85
CA SER A 185 -1.92 -18.91 25.31
C SER A 185 -0.68 -18.09 25.71
N VAL A 186 -0.90 -16.89 26.24
CA VAL A 186 0.18 -16.17 26.94
C VAL A 186 0.24 -16.81 28.32
N GLU A 187 1.29 -17.60 28.57
CA GLU A 187 1.67 -17.95 29.94
C GLU A 187 1.84 -16.63 30.70
N LYS A 188 0.85 -16.25 31.49
CA LYS A 188 0.93 -15.04 32.31
C LYS A 188 2.11 -15.21 33.25
N PRO A 189 3.13 -14.34 33.21
CA PRO A 189 4.07 -14.23 34.31
C PRO A 189 3.25 -14.07 35.60
N LYS A 190 3.45 -14.94 36.59
CA LYS A 190 2.88 -14.73 37.93
C LYS A 190 3.60 -13.55 38.57
N ILE A 191 3.10 -12.33 38.35
CA ILE A 191 3.62 -11.15 39.01
C ILE A 191 3.19 -11.20 40.49
N SER A 192 4.15 -11.07 41.40
CA SER A 192 3.90 -11.02 42.83
C SER A 192 2.99 -9.82 43.18
N PRO A 193 1.98 -9.99 44.06
CA PRO A 193 1.07 -8.90 44.44
C PRO A 193 1.75 -7.72 45.16
N LEU A 194 3.04 -7.81 45.50
CA LEU A 194 3.80 -6.81 46.26
C LEU A 194 4.44 -5.69 45.42
N THR A 195 4.44 -5.76 44.08
CA THR A 195 5.19 -4.81 43.24
C THR A 195 4.34 -3.84 42.41
N GLY A 196 3.02 -3.75 42.61
CA GLY A 196 2.17 -2.85 41.80
C GLY A 196 2.36 -3.12 40.29
N GLY A 197 2.13 -4.38 39.90
CA GLY A 197 2.60 -4.98 38.65
C GLY A 197 2.37 -4.16 37.38
N ALA A 198 3.24 -4.38 36.39
CA ALA A 198 3.03 -3.87 35.04
C ALA A 198 1.64 -4.31 34.54
N LEU A 199 0.87 -3.38 33.96
CA LEU A 199 -0.38 -3.70 33.28
C LEU A 199 -0.05 -4.52 32.03
N GLU A 200 -0.07 -5.83 32.16
CA GLU A 200 0.03 -6.74 31.02
C GLU A 200 -1.36 -6.93 30.42
N LEU A 201 -1.54 -6.54 29.16
CA LEU A 201 -2.77 -6.83 28.42
C LEU A 201 -2.92 -8.34 28.27
N GLY A 202 -4.04 -8.88 28.73
CA GLY A 202 -4.48 -10.24 28.43
C GLY A 202 -4.95 -10.40 26.99
N ASN A 203 -5.16 -11.65 26.58
CA ASN A 203 -5.59 -12.00 25.22
C ASN A 203 -6.99 -11.46 24.84
N SER A 204 -7.81 -11.15 25.83
CA SER A 204 -9.14 -10.56 25.68
C SER A 204 -9.14 -9.03 25.75
N ASP A 205 -7.99 -8.41 25.99
CA ASP A 205 -7.90 -6.97 26.18
C ASP A 205 -7.75 -6.28 24.82
N PHE A 206 -8.66 -5.35 24.54
CA PHE A 206 -8.71 -4.58 23.31
C PHE A 206 -8.15 -3.18 23.53
N LEU A 207 -7.24 -2.75 22.67
CA LEU A 207 -6.81 -1.35 22.61
C LEU A 207 -7.70 -0.59 21.61
N PRO A 208 -8.02 0.69 21.84
CA PRO A 208 -8.74 1.51 20.86
C PRO A 208 -8.06 1.62 19.49
N SER A 209 -6.75 1.37 19.43
CA SER A 209 -5.96 1.35 18.20
C SER A 209 -5.89 -0.04 17.53
N ASP A 210 -6.48 -1.07 18.14
CA ASP A 210 -6.55 -2.39 17.55
C ASP A 210 -7.53 -2.37 16.36
N PRO A 211 -7.20 -3.04 15.25
CA PRO A 211 -8.09 -3.16 14.10
C PRO A 211 -9.34 -3.97 14.48
N ILE A 212 -10.48 -3.58 13.92
CA ILE A 212 -11.73 -4.30 14.09
C ILE A 212 -11.65 -5.62 13.31
N LYS A 213 -11.92 -6.72 14.00
CA LYS A 213 -12.11 -8.06 13.40
C LYS A 213 -13.50 -8.09 12.75
N ALA A 214 -13.54 -8.21 11.42
CA ALA A 214 -14.81 -8.34 10.70
C ALA A 214 -15.51 -9.66 11.05
N SER A 215 -16.85 -9.65 11.11
CA SER A 215 -17.65 -10.87 11.29
C SER A 215 -18.60 -11.03 10.10
N PRO A 216 -18.57 -12.17 9.38
CA PRO A 216 -17.65 -13.30 9.55
C PRO A 216 -16.18 -12.97 9.16
N PRO A 217 -15.18 -13.76 9.62
CA PRO A 217 -13.80 -13.65 9.13
C PRO A 217 -13.73 -13.87 7.62
N TRP A 218 -12.68 -13.31 6.99
CA TRP A 218 -12.35 -13.71 5.62
C TRP A 218 -11.86 -15.15 5.57
N SER A 219 -12.33 -15.91 4.58
CA SER A 219 -11.79 -17.25 4.28
C SER A 219 -10.48 -17.12 3.50
N ILE A 220 -9.37 -17.54 4.09
CA ILE A 220 -8.04 -17.46 3.49
C ILE A 220 -7.62 -18.88 3.10
N ILE A 221 -7.50 -19.14 1.80
CA ILE A 221 -7.27 -20.50 1.29
C ILE A 221 -5.95 -20.61 0.54
N PRO A 222 -5.14 -21.67 0.73
CA PRO A 222 -4.00 -21.94 -0.13
C PRO A 222 -4.46 -22.30 -1.55
N ASP A 223 -3.84 -21.71 -2.56
CA ASP A 223 -4.06 -22.12 -3.96
C ASP A 223 -3.55 -23.56 -4.14
N PRO A 224 -4.34 -24.51 -4.67
CA PRO A 224 -3.85 -25.86 -4.95
C PRO A 224 -2.69 -25.88 -5.95
N GLU A 225 -2.61 -24.90 -6.86
CA GLU A 225 -1.51 -24.81 -7.83
C GLU A 225 -0.35 -23.95 -7.32
N ARG A 226 0.87 -24.33 -7.72
CA ARG A 226 2.09 -23.59 -7.40
C ARG A 226 2.33 -22.49 -8.43
N THR A 227 2.89 -21.38 -7.97
CA THR A 227 3.28 -20.24 -8.80
C THR A 227 4.80 -20.15 -8.90
N ASP A 228 5.32 -20.07 -10.11
CA ASP A 228 6.72 -19.74 -10.36
C ASP A 228 7.00 -18.27 -10.02
N PRO A 229 7.88 -17.95 -9.05
CA PRO A 229 8.23 -16.58 -8.77
C PRO A 229 8.90 -15.91 -9.97
N SER A 230 8.47 -14.70 -10.30
CA SER A 230 8.97 -13.94 -11.45
C SER A 230 8.93 -12.44 -11.17
N PRO A 231 9.50 -11.58 -12.05
CA PRO A 231 9.31 -10.14 -11.93
C PRO A 231 7.83 -9.71 -11.89
N TYR A 232 6.91 -10.47 -12.47
CA TYR A 232 5.47 -10.18 -12.46
C TYR A 232 4.80 -10.54 -11.12
N THR A 233 5.43 -11.37 -10.30
CA THR A 233 4.99 -11.62 -8.91
C THR A 233 5.67 -10.66 -7.93
N SER A 234 6.90 -10.21 -8.19
CA SER A 234 7.56 -9.23 -7.30
C SER A 234 7.08 -7.79 -7.49
N PHE A 235 6.66 -7.42 -8.71
CA PHE A 235 6.21 -6.08 -9.05
C PHE A 235 4.76 -6.06 -9.52
N LYS A 236 4.03 -5.00 -9.15
CA LYS A 236 2.62 -4.89 -9.47
C LYS A 236 2.40 -4.45 -10.92
N THR A 237 2.20 -5.43 -11.80
CA THR A 237 1.98 -5.21 -13.24
C THR A 237 0.61 -5.67 -13.72
N THR A 238 0.17 -5.21 -14.88
CA THR A 238 -1.07 -5.68 -15.52
C THR A 238 -0.98 -7.12 -16.04
N SER A 239 0.21 -7.72 -16.10
CA SER A 239 0.35 -9.16 -16.32
C SER A 239 0.00 -9.90 -15.03
N ARG A 240 -1.20 -10.49 -14.98
CA ARG A 240 -1.79 -11.02 -13.74
C ARG A 240 -2.42 -12.41 -13.86
N GLU A 241 -2.11 -13.14 -14.91
CA GLU A 241 -2.73 -14.45 -15.20
C GLU A 241 -2.65 -15.42 -14.02
N MET A 242 -1.47 -15.54 -13.40
CA MET A 242 -1.28 -16.37 -12.20
C MET A 242 -2.22 -15.99 -11.05
N TYR A 243 -2.52 -14.69 -10.88
CA TYR A 243 -3.43 -14.20 -9.85
C TYR A 243 -4.89 -14.41 -10.24
N THR A 244 -5.25 -14.24 -11.53
CA THR A 244 -6.62 -14.46 -11.99
C THR A 244 -7.00 -15.93 -11.93
N SER A 245 -6.12 -16.83 -12.38
CA SER A 245 -6.35 -18.28 -12.31
C SER A 245 -6.46 -18.78 -10.87
N ALA A 246 -5.62 -18.29 -9.96
CA ALA A 246 -5.73 -18.61 -8.52
C ALA A 246 -7.09 -18.18 -7.93
N ARG A 247 -7.59 -17.00 -8.31
CA ARG A 247 -8.92 -16.52 -7.88
C ARG A 247 -10.07 -17.34 -8.46
N GLU A 248 -9.94 -17.77 -9.71
CA GLU A 248 -10.93 -18.62 -10.38
C GLU A 248 -11.03 -19.99 -9.70
N ARG A 249 -9.89 -20.66 -9.47
CA ARG A 249 -9.83 -21.92 -8.70
C ARG A 249 -10.41 -21.77 -7.30
N ALA A 250 -10.12 -20.64 -6.66
CA ALA A 250 -10.63 -20.28 -5.35
C ALA A 250 -12.10 -19.83 -5.33
N GLN A 251 -12.75 -19.70 -6.50
CA GLN A 251 -14.12 -19.20 -6.66
C GLN A 251 -14.32 -17.82 -6.01
N ILE A 252 -13.41 -16.87 -6.27
CA ILE A 252 -13.47 -15.51 -5.72
C ILE A 252 -14.00 -14.53 -6.79
N PRO A 253 -15.32 -14.29 -6.88
CA PRO A 253 -15.94 -13.61 -8.01
C PRO A 253 -15.63 -12.12 -8.08
N THR A 254 -15.39 -11.45 -6.94
CA THR A 254 -15.25 -9.99 -6.92
C THR A 254 -14.11 -9.52 -6.02
N PHE A 255 -13.72 -8.25 -6.16
CA PHE A 255 -12.75 -7.58 -5.29
C PHE A 255 -13.28 -7.28 -3.86
N SER A 256 -14.55 -7.57 -3.60
CA SER A 256 -15.19 -7.41 -2.29
C SER A 256 -15.59 -8.72 -1.62
N SER A 257 -15.41 -9.86 -2.29
CA SER A 257 -15.58 -11.18 -1.69
C SER A 257 -14.72 -11.29 -0.42
N PRO A 258 -15.27 -11.72 0.73
CA PRO A 258 -14.52 -11.94 1.96
C PRO A 258 -13.73 -13.26 1.89
N LYS A 259 -12.98 -13.45 0.80
CA LYS A 259 -12.21 -14.64 0.49
C LYS A 259 -10.94 -14.22 -0.23
N GLU A 260 -9.83 -14.87 0.09
CA GLU A 260 -8.53 -14.62 -0.53
C GLU A 260 -7.82 -15.96 -0.77
N ALA A 261 -7.10 -16.03 -1.89
CA ALA A 261 -6.26 -17.18 -2.21
C ALA A 261 -4.79 -16.82 -1.98
N LEU A 262 -4.04 -17.71 -1.32
CA LEU A 262 -2.61 -17.58 -1.09
C LEU A 262 -1.85 -18.27 -2.22
N LEU A 263 -0.94 -17.54 -2.84
CA LEU A 263 0.00 -18.10 -3.81
C LEU A 263 1.15 -18.80 -3.07
N ILE A 264 1.46 -20.01 -3.52
CA ILE A 264 2.56 -20.82 -2.99
C ILE A 264 3.65 -20.94 -4.05
N SER A 265 4.91 -20.73 -3.64
CA SER A 265 6.04 -20.84 -4.55
C SER A 265 6.28 -22.28 -4.98
N SER A 266 6.43 -22.51 -6.28
CA SER A 266 6.89 -23.78 -6.85
C SER A 266 8.33 -24.13 -6.46
N ARG A 267 9.13 -23.14 -6.01
CA ARG A 267 10.56 -23.29 -5.72
C ARG A 267 10.82 -24.06 -4.43
N ASN A 268 9.99 -23.82 -3.41
CA ASN A 268 10.26 -24.21 -2.02
C ASN A 268 9.00 -24.44 -1.18
N GLU A 269 7.81 -24.42 -1.78
CA GLU A 269 6.52 -24.58 -1.09
C GLU A 269 6.27 -23.56 0.04
N GLU A 270 6.82 -22.36 -0.10
CA GLU A 270 6.57 -21.25 0.82
C GLU A 270 5.40 -20.37 0.34
N ILE A 271 4.66 -19.81 1.29
CA ILE A 271 3.64 -18.79 1.03
C ILE A 271 4.32 -17.53 0.51
N MET A 272 3.85 -17.01 -0.64
CA MET A 272 4.40 -15.81 -1.27
C MET A 272 3.62 -14.56 -0.87
N GLU A 273 2.33 -14.53 -1.20
CA GLU A 273 1.37 -13.45 -0.95
C GLU A 273 -0.06 -13.98 -1.21
N GLY A 274 -1.07 -13.14 -1.03
CA GLY A 274 -2.43 -13.39 -1.53
C GLY A 274 -2.66 -12.80 -2.93
N THR A 275 -3.78 -13.12 -3.58
CA THR A 275 -4.04 -12.64 -4.94
C THR A 275 -4.20 -11.12 -5.03
N LEU A 276 -4.66 -10.49 -3.95
CA LEU A 276 -4.81 -9.03 -3.82
C LEU A 276 -4.15 -8.46 -2.57
N THR A 277 -3.58 -9.30 -1.71
CA THR A 277 -3.17 -8.93 -0.36
C THR A 277 -1.82 -9.52 0.04
N THR A 278 -1.25 -9.01 1.12
CA THR A 278 -0.13 -9.64 1.83
C THR A 278 -0.67 -10.32 3.09
N PRO A 279 -0.36 -11.61 3.34
CA PRO A 279 -0.78 -12.31 4.55
C PRO A 279 0.18 -12.08 5.73
N PHE A 280 -0.34 -12.25 6.94
CA PHE A 280 0.37 -12.19 8.22
C PHE A 280 -0.10 -13.35 9.10
N PHE A 281 0.85 -14.07 9.68
CA PHE A 281 0.64 -15.27 10.49
C PHE A 281 1.25 -15.07 11.87
N TYR A 282 0.67 -15.66 12.90
CA TYR A 282 1.21 -15.56 14.25
C TYR A 282 2.15 -16.74 14.52
N ARG A 283 3.44 -16.46 14.72
CA ARG A 283 4.48 -17.46 14.96
C ARG A 283 5.40 -16.96 16.08
N ASP A 284 5.76 -17.84 17.00
CA ASP A 284 6.70 -17.56 18.09
C ASP A 284 6.39 -16.26 18.86
N GLY A 285 5.11 -16.05 19.19
CA GLY A 285 4.66 -14.89 19.98
C GLY A 285 4.54 -13.56 19.19
N LYS A 286 4.73 -13.58 17.87
CA LYS A 286 4.72 -12.36 17.03
C LYS A 286 4.01 -12.57 15.70
N TRP A 287 3.56 -11.46 15.10
CA TRP A 287 3.04 -11.47 13.74
C TRP A 287 4.19 -11.43 12.73
N VAL A 288 4.21 -12.39 11.81
CA VAL A 288 5.19 -12.49 10.72
C VAL A 288 4.50 -12.43 9.36
N THR A 289 5.18 -11.91 8.35
CA THR A 289 4.71 -11.83 6.95
C THR A 289 5.75 -12.44 6.01
N PRO A 290 5.38 -13.01 4.85
CA PRO A 290 6.34 -13.58 3.91
C PRO A 290 7.50 -12.64 3.60
N SER A 291 8.70 -13.19 3.56
CA SER A 291 9.91 -12.45 3.19
C SER A 291 9.83 -11.95 1.74
N GLU A 292 10.59 -10.90 1.41
CA GLU A 292 10.70 -10.45 0.01
C GLU A 292 11.34 -11.50 -0.91
N ASN A 293 12.09 -12.44 -0.35
CA ASN A 293 12.73 -13.54 -1.09
C ASN A 293 11.76 -14.67 -1.46
N SER A 294 10.59 -14.74 -0.79
CA SER A 294 9.53 -15.70 -1.08
C SER A 294 8.87 -15.42 -2.45
N GLY A 295 9.11 -14.25 -3.04
CA GLY A 295 8.81 -13.96 -4.44
C GLY A 295 7.47 -13.25 -4.71
N GLY A 296 6.73 -12.89 -3.66
CA GLY A 296 5.53 -12.06 -3.75
C GLY A 296 5.83 -10.55 -3.85
N GLN A 297 4.78 -9.75 -4.05
CA GLN A 297 4.90 -8.30 -4.14
C GLN A 297 5.32 -7.66 -2.82
N ILE A 298 6.12 -6.60 -2.93
CA ILE A 298 6.45 -5.71 -1.81
C ILE A 298 5.27 -4.75 -1.55
N GLY A 299 4.24 -5.25 -0.85
CA GLY A 299 2.99 -4.53 -0.56
C GLY A 299 3.20 -3.18 0.17
N THR A 300 2.39 -2.17 -0.13
CA THR A 300 2.52 -0.83 0.46
C THR A 300 2.16 -0.81 1.94
N THR A 301 1.02 -1.38 2.32
CA THR A 301 0.60 -1.54 3.72
C THR A 301 1.54 -2.47 4.49
N ARG A 302 2.03 -3.54 3.86
CA ARG A 302 3.09 -4.41 4.41
C ARG A 302 4.34 -3.62 4.77
N ARG A 303 4.88 -2.81 3.83
CA ARG A 303 6.06 -1.95 4.09
C ARG A 303 5.81 -0.97 5.24
N TRP A 304 4.61 -0.38 5.30
CA TRP A 304 4.24 0.49 6.41
C TRP A 304 4.22 -0.28 7.74
N GLY A 305 3.59 -1.47 7.78
CA GLY A 305 3.53 -2.32 8.98
C GLY A 305 4.91 -2.76 9.47
N LEU A 306 5.80 -3.18 8.57
CA LEU A 306 7.19 -3.52 8.89
C LEU A 306 7.94 -2.32 9.46
N LYS A 307 7.81 -1.13 8.85
CA LYS A 307 8.48 0.10 9.33
C LYS A 307 8.04 0.49 10.75
N ASN A 308 6.78 0.23 11.10
CA ASN A 308 6.19 0.60 12.38
C ASN A 308 6.20 -0.55 13.42
N GLY A 309 6.92 -1.64 13.16
CA GLY A 309 7.05 -2.74 14.12
C GLY A 309 5.77 -3.56 14.35
N ILE A 310 4.80 -3.49 13.44
CA ILE A 310 3.54 -4.25 13.52
C ILE A 310 3.77 -5.75 13.25
N CYS A 311 4.81 -6.06 12.48
CA CYS A 311 5.15 -7.43 12.09
C CYS A 311 6.63 -7.53 11.72
N GLU A 312 7.12 -8.76 11.57
CA GLU A 312 8.46 -9.08 11.06
C GLU A 312 8.40 -9.92 9.79
N GLN A 313 9.51 -9.98 9.03
CA GLN A 313 9.60 -10.88 7.88
C GLN A 313 9.99 -12.28 8.33
N ALA A 314 9.36 -13.31 7.75
CA ALA A 314 9.74 -14.70 7.95
C ALA A 314 9.49 -15.52 6.67
N THR A 315 10.13 -16.68 6.60
CA THR A 315 9.72 -17.75 5.69
C THR A 315 8.51 -18.46 6.31
N ILE A 316 7.46 -18.66 5.52
CA ILE A 316 6.23 -19.35 5.95
C ILE A 316 6.02 -20.56 5.03
N PRO A 317 6.41 -21.76 5.46
CA PRO A 317 6.14 -22.98 4.71
C PRO A 317 4.63 -23.25 4.63
N LEU A 318 4.14 -23.79 3.51
CA LEU A 318 2.75 -24.24 3.38
C LEU A 318 2.38 -25.26 4.47
N SER A 319 3.32 -26.15 4.81
CA SER A 319 3.13 -27.17 5.86
C SER A 319 2.97 -26.59 7.28
N SER A 320 3.28 -25.31 7.49
CA SER A 320 3.08 -24.62 8.77
C SER A 320 1.67 -24.06 8.94
N LEU A 321 0.82 -24.14 7.92
CA LEU A 321 -0.56 -23.65 8.01
C LEU A 321 -1.42 -24.63 8.80
N ILE A 322 -2.29 -24.07 9.65
CA ILE A 322 -3.20 -24.83 10.51
C ILE A 322 -4.64 -24.44 10.17
N GLU A 323 -5.51 -25.43 10.00
CA GLU A 323 -6.95 -25.22 9.77
C GLU A 323 -7.55 -24.32 10.87
N ASN A 324 -8.35 -23.34 10.46
CA ASN A 324 -8.97 -22.32 11.32
C ASN A 324 -8.01 -21.40 12.10
N GLU A 325 -6.70 -21.43 11.85
CA GLU A 325 -5.81 -20.47 12.50
C GLU A 325 -6.15 -19.04 12.05
N GLU A 326 -6.12 -18.11 13.00
CA GLU A 326 -6.34 -16.70 12.71
C GLU A 326 -5.13 -16.11 11.98
N CYS A 327 -5.43 -15.29 10.99
CA CYS A 327 -4.44 -14.55 10.25
C CYS A 327 -4.98 -13.14 9.94
N TRP A 328 -4.08 -12.29 9.45
CA TRP A 328 -4.45 -11.02 8.86
C TRP A 328 -4.00 -10.99 7.41
N VAL A 329 -4.72 -10.22 6.59
CA VAL A 329 -4.30 -9.87 5.23
C VAL A 329 -4.33 -8.36 5.07
N SER A 330 -3.44 -7.80 4.25
CA SER A 330 -3.41 -6.36 4.02
C SER A 330 -3.25 -5.94 2.57
N ASN A 331 -3.80 -4.77 2.23
CA ASN A 331 -3.47 -4.07 0.99
C ASN A 331 -3.68 -2.55 1.13
N GLY A 332 -3.25 -1.81 0.11
CA GLY A 332 -3.34 -0.34 0.07
C GLY A 332 -4.77 0.23 -0.08
N VAL A 333 -5.80 -0.60 -0.06
CA VAL A 333 -7.21 -0.15 -0.19
C VAL A 333 -7.99 -0.37 1.11
N ARG A 334 -7.76 -1.51 1.77
CA ARG A 334 -8.50 -1.95 2.97
C ARG A 334 -7.68 -1.92 4.26
N GLY A 335 -6.40 -1.58 4.20
CA GLY A 335 -5.53 -1.70 5.37
C GLY A 335 -5.38 -3.17 5.77
N PHE A 336 -5.53 -3.48 7.05
CA PHE A 336 -5.49 -4.82 7.64
C PHE A 336 -6.90 -5.38 7.81
N THR A 337 -7.09 -6.62 7.38
CA THR A 337 -8.36 -7.35 7.42
C THR A 337 -8.13 -8.70 8.08
N TRP A 338 -8.99 -9.05 9.03
CA TRP A 338 -8.91 -10.30 9.77
C TRP A 338 -9.50 -11.46 8.96
N GLY A 339 -8.88 -12.64 9.07
CA GLY A 339 -9.33 -13.85 8.41
C GLY A 339 -8.92 -15.11 9.16
N LYS A 340 -9.36 -16.25 8.63
CA LYS A 340 -8.98 -17.58 9.11
C LYS A 340 -8.54 -18.46 7.95
N ILE A 341 -7.56 -19.31 8.21
CA ILE A 341 -7.09 -20.29 7.23
C ILE A 341 -8.15 -21.37 7.07
N GLN A 342 -8.42 -21.72 5.81
CA GLN A 342 -9.27 -22.83 5.41
C GLN A 342 -8.47 -23.68 4.40
N LEU A 343 -7.95 -24.81 4.84
CA LEU A 343 -7.12 -25.73 4.07
C LEU A 343 -7.95 -26.63 3.15
N SER A 344 -9.19 -26.91 3.53
CA SER A 344 -10.15 -27.67 2.71
C SER A 344 -11.18 -26.73 2.07
N PRO A 345 -11.39 -26.77 0.74
CA PRO A 345 -12.37 -25.93 0.04
C PRO A 345 -13.79 -25.98 0.58
#